data_AF-D5UC65-F1
#
_entry.id   AF-D5UC65-F1
#
_cell.length_a   1.000
_cell.length_b   1.000
_cell.length_c   1.000
_cell.angle_alpha   90.00
_cell.angle_beta   90.00
_cell.angle_gamma   90.00
#
_symmetry.space_group_name_H-M   'P 1'
#
loop_
_entity.id
_entity.type
_entity.pdbx_description
1 polymer ?
#
loop_
_entity_poly.entity_id
_entity_poly.type
_entity_poly.pdbx_seq_one_letter_code
_entity_poly.pdbx_strand_id
1 'polypeptide(L)'
;MHHETTTAGDAARELPVRGILVSAFGLLVMAAVSVYAWGQLPWVLTLEDGGKDGADAYVPKLVLVTLPSLLLVGIGAVGVAAQPVRERIARTGVVPLWRTRETDRRSIDTALSILTPVLVAIHAYFLSYATGDERTGRVVLAAAVALVAVVIGNGLPKAPVPDDAQRQALRLDESPELDRLVMTARRGQRRAGPVVLVLGLVAFVLAFVQPTVSLGVSVLAVVAMGAVTGFVVLWSALRRSRA
;
A
#
# COMPACT_ATOMS: atom_id res chain seq x y z
N MET A 1 -39.33 -7.72 -23.62
CA MET A 1 -38.68 -7.92 -22.31
C MET A 1 -37.74 -9.12 -22.44
N HIS A 2 -36.50 -8.89 -22.83
CA HIS A 2 -35.46 -9.92 -22.81
C HIS A 2 -34.92 -10.00 -21.39
N HIS A 3 -35.21 -11.10 -20.70
CA HIS A 3 -34.47 -11.48 -19.50
C HIS A 3 -33.06 -11.85 -19.97
N GLU A 4 -32.09 -10.95 -19.77
CA GLU A 4 -30.70 -11.34 -19.68
C GLU A 4 -30.58 -12.30 -18.50
N THR A 5 -30.59 -13.59 -18.82
CA THR A 5 -30.06 -14.63 -17.95
C THR A 5 -28.55 -14.43 -17.92
N THR A 6 -28.08 -13.52 -17.08
CA THR A 6 -26.68 -13.46 -16.67
C THR A 6 -26.41 -14.81 -16.00
N THR A 7 -25.72 -15.68 -16.72
CA THR A 7 -25.31 -17.00 -16.26
C THR A 7 -24.57 -16.82 -14.94
N ALA A 8 -25.07 -17.44 -13.86
CA ALA A 8 -24.43 -17.44 -12.54
C ALA A 8 -22.99 -18.03 -12.55
N GLY A 9 -22.54 -18.55 -13.70
CA GLY A 9 -21.17 -18.97 -13.99
C GLY A 9 -20.21 -17.84 -14.40
N ASP A 10 -20.68 -16.68 -14.87
CA ASP A 10 -19.83 -15.54 -15.27
C ASP A 10 -19.55 -14.54 -14.14
N ALA A 11 -20.25 -14.67 -13.00
CA ALA A 11 -19.79 -14.15 -11.71
C ALA A 11 -18.59 -14.97 -11.15
N ALA A 12 -17.92 -15.73 -12.02
CA ALA A 12 -16.66 -16.40 -11.78
C ALA A 12 -15.62 -15.37 -11.30
N ARG A 13 -15.37 -15.39 -9.99
CA ARG A 13 -14.12 -15.00 -9.33
C ARG A 13 -13.34 -13.93 -10.10
N GLU A 14 -13.88 -12.71 -10.16
CA GLU A 14 -13.10 -11.61 -10.73
C GLU A 14 -11.90 -11.34 -9.82
N LEU A 15 -10.72 -11.80 -10.26
CA LEU A 15 -9.46 -11.66 -9.53
C LEU A 15 -9.06 -10.17 -9.41
N PRO A 16 -8.24 -9.79 -8.42
CA PRO A 16 -7.63 -8.46 -8.32
C PRO A 16 -6.59 -8.26 -9.45
N VAL A 17 -7.06 -8.15 -10.70
CA VAL A 17 -6.23 -8.15 -11.91
C VAL A 17 -5.24 -6.99 -11.89
N ARG A 18 -5.66 -5.80 -11.45
CA ARG A 18 -4.78 -4.63 -11.43
C ARG A 18 -3.63 -4.82 -10.45
N GLY A 19 -3.91 -5.25 -9.22
CA GLY A 19 -2.90 -5.51 -8.21
C GLY A 19 -1.94 -6.61 -8.65
N ILE A 20 -2.47 -7.70 -9.22
CA ILE A 20 -1.67 -8.79 -9.77
C ILE A 20 -0.75 -8.31 -10.89
N LEU A 21 -1.26 -7.53 -11.85
CA LEU A 21 -0.46 -6.99 -12.96
C LEU A 21 0.64 -6.05 -12.46
N VAL A 22 0.32 -5.17 -11.51
CA VAL A 22 1.31 -4.27 -10.89
C VAL A 22 2.39 -5.07 -10.16
N SER A 23 2.00 -6.08 -9.37
CA SER A 23 2.95 -6.96 -8.67
C SER A 23 3.79 -7.79 -9.63
N ALA A 24 3.21 -8.35 -10.68
CA ALA A 24 3.94 -9.08 -11.71
C ALA A 24 4.99 -8.19 -12.39
N PHE A 25 4.61 -6.96 -12.76
CA PHE A 25 5.54 -5.98 -13.30
C PHE A 25 6.64 -5.62 -12.28
N GLY A 26 6.29 -5.41 -11.01
CA GLY A 26 7.26 -5.16 -9.94
C GLY A 26 8.26 -6.30 -9.74
N LEU A 27 7.80 -7.56 -9.84
CA LEU A 27 8.67 -8.74 -9.80
C LEU A 27 9.63 -8.78 -10.99
N LEU A 28 9.16 -8.43 -12.20
CA LEU A 28 10.03 -8.32 -13.37
C LEU A 28 11.09 -7.25 -13.19
N VAL A 29 10.72 -6.08 -12.66
CA VAL A 29 11.68 -5.00 -12.35
C VAL A 29 12.69 -5.46 -11.30
N MET A 30 12.24 -6.06 -10.19
CA MET A 30 13.16 -6.58 -9.16
C MET A 30 14.10 -7.63 -9.73
N ALA A 31 13.60 -8.55 -10.56
CA ALA A 31 14.44 -9.56 -11.22
C ALA A 31 15.47 -8.92 -12.16
N ALA A 32 15.06 -7.95 -12.98
CA ALA A 32 15.97 -7.24 -13.88
C ALA A 32 17.07 -6.48 -13.12
N VAL A 33 16.71 -5.75 -12.07
CA VAL A 33 17.68 -5.03 -11.22
C VAL A 33 18.61 -6.02 -10.51
N SER A 34 18.10 -7.14 -10.03
CA SER A 34 18.89 -8.20 -9.42
C SER A 34 19.91 -8.81 -10.39
N VAL A 35 19.50 -9.10 -11.64
CA VAL A 35 20.40 -9.62 -12.68
C VAL A 35 21.48 -8.60 -13.02
N TYR A 36 21.10 -7.32 -13.15
CA TYR A 36 22.05 -6.24 -13.43
C TYR A 36 23.07 -6.07 -12.29
N ALA A 37 22.60 -6.04 -11.04
CA ALA A 37 23.47 -5.90 -9.88
C ALA A 37 24.28 -7.16 -9.57
N TRP A 38 23.93 -8.32 -10.13
CA TRP A 38 24.51 -9.61 -9.78
C TRP A 38 26.04 -9.63 -9.88
N GLY A 39 26.63 -9.04 -10.91
CA GLY A 39 28.09 -9.00 -11.07
C GLY A 39 28.81 -8.10 -10.07
N GLN A 40 28.09 -7.15 -9.46
CA GLN A 40 28.65 -6.09 -8.62
C GLN A 40 28.49 -6.37 -7.12
N LEU A 41 27.57 -7.27 -6.75
CA LEU A 41 27.28 -7.57 -5.36
C LEU A 41 28.33 -8.49 -4.73
N PRO A 42 28.75 -8.20 -3.48
CA PRO A 42 29.58 -9.11 -2.71
C PRO A 42 28.84 -10.43 -2.43
N TRP A 43 29.58 -11.53 -2.24
CA TRP A 43 28.99 -12.83 -1.92
C TRP A 43 28.24 -12.84 -0.58
N VAL A 44 28.74 -12.06 0.38
CA VAL A 44 28.15 -11.85 1.69
C VAL A 44 28.21 -10.36 2.00
N LEU A 45 27.08 -9.77 2.37
CA LEU A 45 27.02 -8.42 2.90
C LEU A 45 27.17 -8.49 4.42
N THR A 46 28.16 -7.79 4.96
CA THR A 46 28.34 -7.63 6.40
C THR A 46 27.63 -6.34 6.83
N LEU A 47 26.72 -6.45 7.78
CA LEU A 47 26.06 -5.33 8.44
C LEU A 47 26.67 -5.21 9.83
N GLU A 48 27.57 -4.23 10.00
CA GLU A 48 28.17 -3.90 11.29
C GLU A 48 27.08 -3.62 12.32
N ASP A 49 27.23 -4.20 13.51
CA ASP A 49 26.28 -4.10 14.63
C ASP A 49 24.82 -4.50 14.30
N GLY A 50 24.59 -5.21 13.19
CA GLY A 50 23.25 -5.58 12.72
C GLY A 50 22.62 -6.76 13.47
N GLY A 51 23.39 -7.47 14.29
CA GLY A 51 22.98 -8.65 15.05
C GLY A 51 22.36 -8.31 16.41
N LYS A 52 21.60 -9.26 16.96
CA LYS A 52 20.86 -9.11 18.22
C LYS A 52 21.75 -8.77 19.44
N ASP A 53 23.03 -9.16 19.38
CA ASP A 53 24.00 -8.98 20.46
C ASP A 53 25.09 -7.94 20.11
N GLY A 54 24.85 -7.08 19.11
CA GLY A 54 25.87 -6.19 18.55
C GLY A 54 26.93 -6.92 17.72
N ALA A 55 26.70 -8.21 17.42
CA ALA A 55 27.54 -8.95 16.48
C ALA A 55 27.23 -8.52 15.04
N ASP A 56 28.23 -8.60 14.17
CA ASP A 56 28.05 -8.40 12.74
C ASP A 56 27.01 -9.37 12.18
N ALA A 57 26.07 -8.85 11.38
CA ALA A 57 25.11 -9.68 10.68
C ALA A 57 25.59 -9.96 9.25
N TYR A 58 25.55 -11.23 8.85
CA TYR A 58 25.99 -11.68 7.54
C TYR A 58 24.78 -12.04 6.68
N VAL A 59 24.56 -11.29 5.59
CA VAL A 59 23.45 -11.52 4.66
C VAL A 59 24.00 -12.11 3.37
N PRO A 60 23.67 -13.37 3.04
CA PRO A 60 24.09 -13.97 1.77
C PRO A 60 23.52 -13.22 0.58
N LYS A 61 24.30 -13.09 -0.50
CA LYS A 61 23.87 -12.46 -1.77
C LYS A 61 22.53 -12.96 -2.30
N LEU A 62 22.30 -14.28 -2.21
CA LEU A 62 21.04 -14.89 -2.63
C LEU A 62 19.84 -14.35 -1.83
N VAL A 63 20.01 -14.16 -0.53
CA VAL A 63 18.95 -13.62 0.34
C VAL A 63 18.67 -12.16 -0.03
N LEU A 64 19.72 -11.35 -0.20
CA LEU A 64 19.59 -9.94 -0.61
C LEU A 64 18.80 -9.79 -1.92
N VAL A 65 19.08 -10.66 -2.89
CA VAL A 65 18.50 -10.63 -4.24
C VAL A 65 17.06 -11.17 -4.31
N THR A 66 16.71 -12.14 -3.45
CA THR A 66 15.44 -12.87 -3.56
C THR A 66 14.41 -12.48 -2.50
N LEU A 67 14.84 -12.03 -1.32
CA LEU A 67 13.95 -11.81 -0.18
C LEU A 67 12.81 -10.82 -0.49
N PRO A 68 13.03 -9.64 -1.10
CA PRO A 68 11.93 -8.71 -1.39
C PRO A 68 10.92 -9.26 -2.40
N SER A 69 11.39 -10.01 -3.40
CA SER A 69 10.51 -10.70 -4.36
C SER A 69 9.68 -11.79 -3.67
N LEU A 70 10.31 -12.59 -2.80
CA LEU A 70 9.62 -13.63 -2.02
C LEU A 70 8.61 -13.03 -1.03
N LEU A 71 8.92 -11.88 -0.43
CA LEU A 71 7.98 -11.15 0.43
C LEU A 71 6.77 -10.65 -0.37
N LEU A 72 6.96 -10.09 -1.56
CA LEU A 72 5.86 -9.65 -2.41
C LEU A 72 4.97 -10.83 -2.81
N VAL A 73 5.57 -11.94 -3.26
CA VAL A 73 4.84 -13.17 -3.62
C VAL A 73 4.12 -13.72 -2.40
N GLY A 74 4.77 -13.80 -1.24
CA GLY A 74 4.21 -14.31 0.01
C GLY A 74 3.01 -13.48 0.48
N ILE A 75 3.15 -12.15 0.51
CA ILE A 75 2.05 -11.26 0.92
C ILE A 75 0.89 -11.33 -0.09
N GLY A 76 1.19 -11.37 -1.40
CA GLY A 76 0.17 -11.55 -2.43
C GLY A 76 -0.57 -12.88 -2.30
N ALA A 77 0.16 -13.97 -2.10
CA ALA A 77 -0.40 -15.31 -1.91
C ALA A 77 -1.25 -15.39 -0.64
N VAL A 78 -0.78 -14.84 0.48
CA VAL A 78 -1.56 -14.77 1.74
C VAL A 78 -2.82 -13.92 1.55
N GLY A 79 -2.73 -12.77 0.86
CA GLY A 79 -3.88 -11.91 0.58
C GLY A 79 -4.97 -12.62 -0.22
N VAL A 80 -4.58 -13.40 -1.24
CA VAL A 80 -5.51 -14.20 -2.06
C VAL A 80 -6.03 -15.42 -1.28
N ALA A 81 -5.16 -16.14 -0.57
CA ALA A 81 -5.52 -17.34 0.19
C ALA A 81 -6.37 -17.04 1.44
N ALA A 82 -6.30 -15.83 1.97
CA ALA A 82 -7.14 -15.40 3.09
C ALA A 82 -8.61 -15.16 2.70
N GLN A 83 -8.91 -14.98 1.40
CA GLN A 83 -10.28 -14.75 0.92
C GLN A 83 -11.28 -15.86 1.33
N PRO A 84 -11.02 -17.16 1.09
CA PRO A 84 -11.95 -18.22 1.50
C PRO A 84 -12.13 -18.32 3.02
N VAL A 85 -11.09 -18.04 3.81
CA VAL A 85 -11.17 -18.03 5.28
C VAL A 85 -12.06 -16.88 5.75
N ARG A 86 -11.89 -15.70 5.15
CA ARG A 86 -12.74 -14.53 5.40
C ARG A 86 -14.18 -14.76 4.99
N GLU A 87 -14.43 -15.38 3.85
CA GLU A 87 -15.78 -15.74 3.43
C GLU A 87 -16.47 -16.68 4.44
N ARG A 88 -15.71 -17.61 5.05
CA ARG A 88 -16.24 -18.47 6.11
C ARG A 88 -16.58 -17.65 7.35
N ILE A 89 -15.68 -16.78 7.82
CA ILE A 89 -15.91 -15.94 9.01
C ILE A 89 -17.06 -14.94 8.80
N ALA A 90 -17.17 -14.36 7.60
CA ALA A 90 -18.23 -13.42 7.23
C ALA A 90 -19.63 -14.06 7.22
N ARG A 91 -19.73 -15.37 7.00
CA ARG A 91 -20.98 -16.13 7.12
C ARG A 91 -21.37 -16.41 8.57
N THR A 92 -20.40 -16.44 9.49
CA THR A 92 -20.62 -16.84 10.90
C THR A 92 -20.75 -15.64 11.86
N GLY A 93 -20.36 -14.42 11.45
CA GLY A 93 -20.20 -13.28 12.38
C GLY A 93 -20.92 -11.97 11.99
N VAL A 94 -21.27 -11.20 13.02
CA VAL A 94 -22.08 -9.96 13.04
C VAL A 94 -21.32 -8.71 12.54
N VAL A 95 -20.05 -8.81 12.11
CA VAL A 95 -19.25 -7.63 11.72
C VAL A 95 -19.38 -7.37 10.21
N PRO A 96 -20.20 -6.39 9.76
CA PRO A 96 -20.59 -6.26 8.35
C PRO A 96 -19.61 -5.41 7.53
N LEU A 97 -18.61 -4.81 8.17
CA LEU A 97 -17.65 -3.88 7.55
C LEU A 97 -16.79 -4.48 6.42
N TRP A 98 -16.77 -5.81 6.30
CA TRP A 98 -15.93 -6.56 5.35
C TRP A 98 -16.76 -7.39 4.34
N ARG A 99 -18.07 -7.10 4.20
CA ARG A 99 -18.99 -8.05 3.55
C ARG A 99 -18.97 -8.09 2.04
N THR A 100 -18.42 -7.12 1.33
CA THR A 100 -18.49 -7.13 -0.14
C THR A 100 -17.18 -7.62 -0.76
N ARG A 101 -17.27 -8.69 -1.56
CA ARG A 101 -16.16 -9.23 -2.38
C ARG A 101 -15.45 -8.12 -3.17
N GLU A 102 -16.19 -7.10 -3.57
CA GLU A 102 -15.66 -5.95 -4.28
C GLU A 102 -14.80 -5.02 -3.41
N THR A 103 -15.17 -4.78 -2.14
CA THR A 103 -14.33 -4.02 -1.20
C THR A 103 -13.05 -4.79 -0.88
N ASP A 104 -13.15 -6.10 -0.66
CA ASP A 104 -11.99 -6.95 -0.40
C ASP A 104 -11.04 -6.97 -1.62
N ARG A 105 -11.56 -7.14 -2.84
CA ARG A 105 -10.77 -7.05 -4.08
C ARG A 105 -10.07 -5.70 -4.22
N ARG A 106 -10.79 -4.59 -4.05
CA ARG A 106 -10.20 -3.24 -4.13
C ARG A 106 -9.17 -3.02 -3.04
N SER A 107 -9.36 -3.57 -1.85
CA SER A 107 -8.38 -3.49 -0.76
C SER A 107 -7.10 -4.23 -1.12
N ILE A 108 -7.20 -5.43 -1.70
CA ILE A 108 -6.05 -6.21 -2.17
C ILE A 108 -5.39 -5.52 -3.36
N ASP A 109 -6.14 -5.04 -4.35
CA ASP A 109 -5.62 -4.27 -5.48
C ASP A 109 -4.85 -3.04 -5.01
N THR A 110 -5.40 -2.31 -4.05
CA THR A 110 -4.78 -1.11 -3.48
C THR A 110 -3.53 -1.47 -2.67
N ALA A 111 -3.62 -2.49 -1.82
CA ALA A 111 -2.50 -2.98 -1.03
C ALA A 111 -1.34 -3.43 -1.92
N LEU A 112 -1.60 -4.26 -2.94
CA LEU A 112 -0.60 -4.71 -3.90
C LEU A 112 -0.03 -3.54 -4.72
N SER A 113 -0.87 -2.59 -5.13
CA SER A 113 -0.43 -1.42 -5.88
C SER A 113 0.47 -0.47 -5.06
N ILE A 114 0.29 -0.41 -3.74
CA ILE A 114 1.13 0.40 -2.85
C ILE A 114 2.37 -0.39 -2.40
N LEU A 115 2.20 -1.64 -2.01
CA LEU A 115 3.25 -2.49 -1.46
C LEU A 115 4.31 -2.83 -2.51
N THR A 116 3.90 -3.04 -3.76
CA THR A 116 4.83 -3.39 -4.85
C THR A 116 5.92 -2.32 -5.06
N PRO A 117 5.60 -1.03 -5.32
CA PRO A 117 6.64 -0.01 -5.48
C PRO A 117 7.47 0.21 -4.21
N VAL A 118 6.88 0.03 -3.02
CA VAL A 118 7.64 0.06 -1.74
C VAL A 118 8.69 -1.05 -1.71
N LEU A 119 8.30 -2.30 -2.01
CA LEU A 119 9.23 -3.43 -1.99
C LEU A 119 10.28 -3.32 -3.10
N VAL A 120 9.92 -2.87 -4.31
CA VAL A 120 10.88 -2.59 -5.39
C VAL A 120 11.94 -1.58 -4.95
N ALA A 121 11.52 -0.55 -4.21
CA ALA A 121 12.41 0.50 -3.76
C ALA A 121 13.33 0.08 -2.63
N ILE A 122 12.78 -0.65 -1.65
CA ILE A 122 13.55 -1.26 -0.57
C ILE A 122 14.58 -2.21 -1.18
N HIS A 123 14.16 -3.03 -2.16
CA HIS A 123 15.03 -3.93 -2.91
C HIS A 123 16.19 -3.19 -3.58
N ALA A 124 15.87 -2.19 -4.41
CA ALA A 124 16.88 -1.41 -5.12
C ALA A 124 17.79 -0.61 -4.16
N TYR A 125 17.26 -0.07 -3.06
CA TYR A 125 18.05 0.57 -2.00
C TYR A 125 19.08 -0.39 -1.41
N PHE A 126 18.66 -1.59 -1.00
CA PHE A 126 19.56 -2.60 -0.44
C PHE A 126 20.63 -3.04 -1.44
N LEU A 127 20.28 -3.18 -2.72
CA LEU A 127 21.24 -3.52 -3.76
C LEU A 127 22.25 -2.38 -3.96
N SER A 128 21.82 -1.12 -4.06
CA SER A 128 22.73 0.03 -4.18
C SER A 128 23.62 0.22 -2.97
N TYR A 129 23.10 -0.02 -1.77
CA TYR A 129 23.88 0.00 -0.54
C TYR A 129 24.96 -1.11 -0.55
N ALA A 130 24.59 -2.32 -0.95
CA ALA A 130 25.52 -3.44 -1.04
C ALA A 130 26.62 -3.25 -2.11
N THR A 131 26.39 -2.43 -3.14
CA THR A 131 27.42 -2.04 -4.12
C THR A 131 28.26 -0.84 -3.69
N GLY A 132 28.02 -0.28 -2.50
CA GLY A 132 28.72 0.92 -2.00
C GLY A 132 28.27 2.24 -2.63
N ASP A 133 27.16 2.25 -3.37
CA ASP A 133 26.60 3.46 -3.99
C ASP A 133 25.43 4.01 -3.16
N GLU A 134 25.78 4.53 -1.98
CA GLU A 134 24.82 5.10 -1.05
C GLU A 134 24.03 6.28 -1.63
N ARG A 135 24.62 7.02 -2.57
CA ARG A 135 23.97 8.18 -3.19
C ARG A 135 22.83 7.71 -4.07
N THR A 136 23.08 6.73 -4.94
CA THR A 136 22.04 6.14 -5.78
C THR A 136 20.97 5.47 -4.93
N GLY A 137 21.35 4.74 -3.87
CA GLY A 137 20.39 4.16 -2.93
C GLY A 137 19.43 5.21 -2.34
N ARG A 138 19.97 6.33 -1.85
CA ARG A 138 19.15 7.43 -1.30
C ARG A 138 18.21 8.05 -2.34
N VAL A 139 18.67 8.26 -3.57
CA VAL A 139 17.84 8.79 -4.68
C VAL A 139 16.68 7.83 -4.97
N VAL A 140 16.97 6.53 -5.08
CA VAL A 140 15.97 5.50 -5.38
C VAL A 140 14.93 5.40 -4.27
N LEU A 141 15.37 5.40 -3.01
CA LEU A 141 14.47 5.39 -1.85
C LEU A 141 13.57 6.63 -1.83
N ALA A 142 14.15 7.82 -2.02
CA ALA A 142 13.40 9.08 -2.06
C ALA A 142 12.36 9.10 -3.18
N ALA A 143 12.75 8.71 -4.40
CA ALA A 143 11.87 8.63 -5.56
C ALA A 143 10.70 7.67 -5.32
N ALA A 144 10.95 6.54 -4.67
CA ALA A 144 9.91 5.58 -4.37
C ALA A 144 8.92 6.04 -3.30
N VAL A 145 9.40 6.65 -2.22
CA VAL A 145 8.52 7.22 -1.19
C VAL A 145 7.66 8.34 -1.80
N ALA A 146 8.22 9.13 -2.72
CA ALA A 146 7.47 10.11 -3.49
C ALA A 146 6.40 9.45 -4.39
N LEU A 147 6.73 8.35 -5.08
CA LEU A 147 5.74 7.57 -5.85
C LEU A 147 4.62 7.02 -4.98
N VAL A 148 4.91 6.58 -3.75
CA VAL A 148 3.89 6.16 -2.78
C VAL A 148 2.94 7.32 -2.47
N ALA A 149 3.47 8.53 -2.25
CA ALA A 149 2.64 9.72 -2.06
C ALA A 149 1.76 9.99 -3.29
N VAL A 150 2.27 9.82 -4.51
CA VAL A 150 1.47 9.93 -5.75
C VAL A 150 0.34 8.91 -5.79
N VAL A 151 0.62 7.64 -5.48
CA VAL A 151 -0.39 6.56 -5.47
C VAL A 151 -1.46 6.84 -4.43
N ILE A 152 -1.06 7.24 -3.23
CA ILE A 152 -1.95 7.60 -2.11
C ILE A 152 -2.81 8.81 -2.48
N GLY A 153 -2.20 9.88 -3.00
CA GLY A 153 -2.88 11.09 -3.46
C GLY A 153 -3.86 10.85 -4.59
N ASN A 154 -3.59 9.90 -5.49
CA ASN A 154 -4.49 9.51 -6.58
C ASN A 154 -5.60 8.55 -6.12
N GLY A 155 -5.28 7.65 -5.18
CA GLY A 155 -6.13 6.53 -4.79
C GLY A 155 -7.17 6.88 -3.74
N LEU A 156 -6.76 7.52 -2.64
CA LEU A 156 -7.64 7.86 -1.50
C LEU A 156 -8.88 8.69 -1.88
N PRO A 157 -8.77 9.75 -2.73
CA PRO A 157 -9.93 10.54 -3.15
C PRO A 157 -11.05 9.74 -3.83
N LYS A 158 -10.68 8.60 -4.43
CA LYS A 158 -11.55 7.75 -5.25
C LYS A 158 -12.19 6.63 -4.44
N ALA A 159 -12.05 6.63 -3.12
CA ALA A 159 -12.71 5.65 -2.26
C ALA A 159 -14.25 5.70 -2.47
N PRO A 160 -14.91 4.55 -2.75
CA PRO A 160 -16.34 4.49 -3.08
C PRO A 160 -17.20 4.87 -1.89
N VAL A 161 -18.33 5.56 -2.11
CA VAL A 161 -19.28 5.92 -1.04
C VAL A 161 -19.68 4.66 -0.26
N PRO A 162 -19.79 4.71 1.08
CA PRO A 162 -20.22 3.55 1.84
C PRO A 162 -21.56 3.04 1.30
N ASP A 163 -21.63 1.75 1.01
CA ASP A 163 -22.90 1.11 0.60
C ASP A 163 -23.89 1.02 1.78
N ASP A 164 -25.15 0.68 1.52
CA ASP A 164 -26.20 0.66 2.55
C ASP A 164 -25.86 -0.31 3.70
N ALA A 165 -25.18 -1.42 3.39
CA ALA A 165 -24.73 -2.38 4.41
C ALA A 165 -23.62 -1.81 5.30
N GLN A 166 -22.68 -1.06 4.73
CA GLN A 166 -21.64 -0.33 5.46
C GLN A 166 -22.21 0.83 6.27
N ARG A 167 -23.23 1.53 5.74
CA ARG A 167 -23.94 2.59 6.45
C ARG A 167 -24.67 2.06 7.67
N GLN A 168 -25.39 0.95 7.51
CA GLN A 168 -26.06 0.28 8.63
C GLN A 168 -25.07 -0.26 9.66
N ALA A 169 -23.94 -0.83 9.23
CA ALA A 169 -22.88 -1.32 10.12
C ALA A 169 -22.22 -0.22 10.95
N LEU A 170 -21.94 0.92 10.32
CA LEU A 170 -21.40 2.10 10.97
C LEU A 170 -22.47 2.89 11.73
N ARG A 171 -23.75 2.47 11.64
CA ARG A 171 -24.92 3.18 12.16
C ARG A 171 -24.96 4.64 11.69
N LEU A 172 -24.54 4.87 10.45
CA LEU A 172 -24.56 6.21 9.84
C LEU A 172 -26.00 6.75 9.75
N ASP A 173 -26.98 5.86 9.57
CA ASP A 173 -28.40 6.23 9.51
C ASP A 173 -28.98 6.60 10.89
N GLU A 174 -28.41 6.05 11.97
CA GLU A 174 -28.80 6.38 13.36
C GLU A 174 -28.05 7.62 13.88
N SER A 175 -26.97 8.05 13.20
CA SER A 175 -26.13 9.16 13.62
C SER A 175 -25.86 10.14 12.47
N PRO A 176 -26.75 11.13 12.25
CA PRO A 176 -26.56 12.13 11.19
C PRO A 176 -25.28 12.95 11.36
N GLU A 177 -24.73 13.06 12.58
CA GLU A 177 -23.42 13.68 12.81
C GLU A 177 -22.26 12.83 12.27
N LEU A 178 -22.31 11.51 12.44
CA LEU A 178 -21.30 10.58 11.93
C LEU A 178 -21.31 10.57 10.39
N ASP A 179 -22.49 10.57 9.77
CA ASP A 179 -22.64 10.66 8.31
C ASP A 179 -22.09 11.99 7.77
N ARG A 180 -22.38 13.12 8.45
CA ARG A 180 -21.77 14.42 8.12
C ARG A 180 -20.26 14.42 8.25
N LEU A 181 -19.69 13.80 9.29
CA LEU A 181 -18.24 13.71 9.48
C LEU A 181 -17.56 12.87 8.38
N VAL A 182 -18.12 11.70 8.06
CA VAL A 182 -17.61 10.83 6.97
C VAL A 182 -17.66 11.55 5.63
N MET A 183 -18.77 12.25 5.34
CA MET A 183 -18.91 13.03 4.11
C MET A 183 -17.98 14.23 4.07
N THR A 184 -17.72 14.88 5.21
CA THR A 184 -16.76 16.00 5.31
C THR A 184 -15.33 15.52 5.12
N ALA A 185 -14.95 14.40 5.75
CA ALA A 185 -13.65 13.76 5.56
C ALA A 185 -13.42 13.39 4.09
N ARG A 186 -14.43 12.83 3.41
CA ARG A 186 -14.38 12.54 1.97
C ARG A 186 -14.18 13.78 1.11
N ARG A 187 -14.94 14.86 1.38
CA ARG A 187 -14.77 16.13 0.66
C ARG A 187 -13.38 16.70 0.88
N GLY A 188 -12.86 16.61 2.10
CA GLY A 188 -11.48 16.98 2.44
C GLY A 188 -10.46 16.15 1.66
N GLN A 189 -10.58 14.83 1.67
CA GLN A 189 -9.72 13.92 0.91
C GLN A 189 -9.77 14.18 -0.60
N ARG A 190 -10.94 14.47 -1.16
CA ARG A 190 -11.08 14.82 -2.59
C ARG A 190 -10.34 16.09 -2.98
N ARG A 191 -10.27 17.08 -2.09
CA ARG A 191 -9.51 18.32 -2.31
C ARG A 191 -8.02 18.14 -2.02
N ALA A 192 -7.68 17.38 -0.98
CA ALA A 192 -6.29 17.12 -0.60
C ALA A 192 -5.58 16.17 -1.58
N GLY A 193 -6.31 15.27 -2.24
CA GLY A 193 -5.76 14.29 -3.18
C GLY A 193 -4.90 14.86 -4.29
N PRO A 194 -5.44 15.77 -5.13
CA PRO A 194 -4.65 16.43 -6.16
C PRO A 194 -3.42 17.16 -5.62
N VAL A 195 -3.53 17.77 -4.43
CA VAL A 195 -2.41 18.45 -3.79
C VAL A 195 -1.31 17.45 -3.41
N VAL A 196 -1.67 16.33 -2.76
CA VAL A 196 -0.71 15.27 -2.40
C VAL A 196 -0.12 14.60 -3.64
N LEU A 197 -0.90 14.44 -4.71
CA LEU A 197 -0.41 13.93 -5.99
C LEU A 197 0.64 14.87 -6.60
N VAL A 198 0.35 16.18 -6.67
CA VAL A 198 1.29 17.17 -7.20
C VAL A 198 2.54 17.24 -6.32
N LEU A 199 2.38 17.27 -4.99
CA LEU A 199 3.51 17.23 -4.06
C LEU A 199 4.35 15.97 -4.24
N GLY A 200 3.73 14.80 -4.42
CA GLY A 200 4.43 13.56 -4.72
C GLY A 200 5.20 13.60 -6.04
N LEU A 201 4.62 14.19 -7.10
CA LEU A 201 5.31 14.36 -8.38
C LEU A 201 6.49 15.34 -8.27
N VAL A 202 6.32 16.45 -7.56
CA VAL A 202 7.40 17.41 -7.29
C VAL A 202 8.49 16.77 -6.44
N ALA A 203 8.12 16.03 -5.39
CA ALA A 203 9.07 15.28 -4.57
C ALA A 203 9.81 14.22 -5.37
N PHE A 204 9.16 13.57 -6.34
CA PHE A 204 9.80 12.61 -7.23
C PHE A 204 10.89 13.27 -8.09
N VAL A 205 10.61 14.43 -8.68
CA VAL A 205 11.62 15.21 -9.42
C VAL A 205 12.74 15.68 -8.48
N LEU A 206 12.39 16.16 -7.28
CA LEU A 206 13.37 16.57 -6.27
C LEU A 206 14.24 15.42 -5.77
N ALA A 207 13.78 14.17 -5.84
CA ALA A 207 14.57 13.01 -5.40
C ALA A 207 15.92 12.90 -6.12
N PHE A 208 15.99 13.37 -7.38
CA PHE A 208 17.21 13.32 -8.18
C PHE A 208 18.22 14.43 -7.82
N VAL A 209 17.75 15.53 -7.22
CA VAL A 209 18.57 16.70 -6.91
C VAL A 209 18.88 16.79 -5.41
N GLN A 210 17.87 16.58 -4.57
CA GLN A 210 17.90 16.69 -3.11
C GLN A 210 17.10 15.54 -2.45
N PRO A 211 17.65 14.31 -2.38
CA PRO A 211 16.94 13.14 -1.88
C PRO A 211 16.37 13.30 -0.47
N THR A 212 17.12 13.95 0.42
CA THR A 212 16.71 14.17 1.83
C THR A 212 15.47 15.06 1.92
N VAL A 213 15.40 16.13 1.11
CA VAL A 213 14.25 17.03 1.06
C VAL A 213 13.04 16.30 0.48
N SER A 214 13.25 15.54 -0.60
CA SER A 214 12.20 14.71 -1.21
C SER A 214 11.58 13.72 -0.22
N LEU A 215 12.41 13.02 0.56
CA LEU A 215 11.94 12.12 1.63
C LEU A 215 11.10 12.85 2.66
N GLY A 216 11.59 13.97 3.19
CA GLY A 216 10.88 14.77 4.18
C GLY A 216 9.50 15.23 3.68
N VAL A 217 9.44 15.76 2.46
CA VAL A 217 8.18 16.22 1.84
C VAL A 217 7.22 15.05 1.63
N SER A 218 7.70 13.92 1.12
CA SER A 218 6.86 12.76 0.82
C SER A 218 6.28 12.12 2.09
N VAL A 219 7.11 11.92 3.11
CA VAL A 219 6.67 11.39 4.41
C VAL A 219 5.67 12.34 5.05
N LEU A 220 5.96 13.65 5.08
CA LEU A 220 5.06 14.65 5.65
C LEU A 220 3.72 14.68 4.91
N ALA A 221 3.71 14.58 3.59
CA ALA A 221 2.49 14.55 2.79
C ALA A 221 1.62 13.32 3.11
N VAL A 222 2.23 12.14 3.22
CA VAL A 222 1.54 10.89 3.58
C VAL A 222 0.99 10.96 5.01
N VAL A 223 1.80 11.43 5.97
CA VAL A 223 1.39 11.60 7.37
C VAL A 223 0.26 12.60 7.49
N ALA A 224 0.34 13.76 6.83
CA ALA A 224 -0.72 14.76 6.85
C ALA A 224 -2.04 14.18 6.30
N MET A 225 -1.97 13.43 5.20
CA MET A 225 -3.16 12.80 4.61
C MET A 225 -3.75 11.69 5.49
N GLY A 226 -2.90 10.90 6.14
CA GLY A 226 -3.28 9.89 7.12
C GLY A 226 -3.89 10.50 8.38
N ALA A 227 -3.29 11.56 8.92
CA ALA A 227 -3.74 12.27 10.11
C ALA A 227 -5.13 12.87 9.93
N VAL A 228 -5.45 13.43 8.76
CA VAL A 228 -6.81 13.92 8.45
C VAL A 228 -7.84 12.79 8.56
N THR A 229 -7.48 11.58 8.13
CA THR A 229 -8.38 10.42 8.16
C THR A 229 -8.47 9.82 9.57
N GLY A 230 -7.34 9.64 10.25
CA GLY A 230 -7.24 9.09 11.59
C GLY A 230 -7.84 9.99 12.66
N PHE A 231 -7.69 11.31 12.54
CA PHE A 231 -8.28 12.29 13.46
C PHE A 231 -9.81 12.20 13.47
N VAL A 232 -10.45 12.06 12.30
CA VAL A 232 -11.91 11.91 12.20
C VAL A 232 -12.38 10.63 12.89
N VAL A 233 -11.67 9.52 12.70
CA VAL A 233 -12.01 8.23 13.33
C VAL A 233 -11.81 8.30 14.85
N LEU A 234 -10.66 8.80 15.31
CA LEU A 234 -10.32 8.90 16.73
C LEU A 234 -11.27 9.84 17.48
N TRP A 235 -11.59 11.00 16.90
CA TRP A 235 -12.54 11.95 17.47
C TRP A 235 -13.94 11.32 17.64
N SER A 236 -14.40 10.54 16.65
CA SER A 236 -15.69 9.85 16.72
C SER A 236 -15.74 8.74 17.78
N ALA A 237 -14.60 8.12 18.08
CA ALA A 237 -14.48 7.08 19.10
C ALA A 237 -14.47 7.68 20.52
N LEU A 238 -13.71 8.75 20.73
CA LEU A 238 -13.61 9.46 22.02
C LEU A 238 -14.93 10.12 22.44
N ARG A 239 -15.76 10.53 21.48
CA ARG A 239 -17.07 11.10 21.78
C ARG A 239 -18.07 10.03 22.22
N ARG A 240 -17.98 8.82 21.66
CA ARG A 240 -18.81 7.66 22.03
C ARG A 240 -18.53 7.15 23.44
N SER A 241 -17.31 7.31 23.97
CA SER A 241 -17.01 6.93 25.35
C SER A 241 -17.50 7.95 26.39
N ARG A 242 -18.07 9.08 25.95
CA ARG A 242 -18.57 10.16 26.83
C ARG A 242 -20.10 10.32 26.79
N ALA A 243 -20.78 9.59 25.91
CA ALA A 243 -22.24 9.56 25.77
C ALA A 243 -22.76 8.24 26.33
#